data_AF-A0A4Y7SSL6-F1
#
_entry.id   AF-A0A4Y7SSL6-F1
#
_cell.length_a   1.000
_cell.length_b   1.000
_cell.length_c   1.000
_cell.angle_alpha   90.00
_cell.angle_beta   90.00
_cell.angle_gamma   90.00
#
_symmetry.space_group_name_H-M   'P 1'
#
loop_
_entity.id
_entity.type
_entity.pdbx_description
1 polymer ?
#
loop_
_entity_poly.entity_id
_entity_poly.type
_entity_poly.pdbx_seq_one_letter_code
_entity_poly.pdbx_strand_id
1 'polypeptide(L)'
;MSSIVRSTPRSIAQADVPSDVWLGIIVHLEALDVLLLQSLLYDTLHDRSVWTSVLQRGCSRDGVYFPSYPVDEMDVKRLQRAALGPYRLYKLVESCSAHSSNPPPLAHASSTRLTTPIVQLAETEATFLVPGGRYLLVGDIVALSLWDLGPPDFSASCEPLLVARTAIPSHHVLQNDWRPQLSVRARADDTLQVALAVGNVLLSVYHINPSQPSPSFRCIATLPVDFTSHPGLDSASRALSSSDDVVLLALGAACGSFVWNFREGWYGFGPRRSELFWVGNNVSHHE
;
A
#
# COMPACT_ATOMS: atom_id res chain seq x y z
N MET A 1 2.33 20.04 64.96
CA MET A 1 1.68 20.47 63.71
C MET A 1 2.77 20.65 62.67
N SER A 2 3.03 19.63 61.86
CA SER A 2 4.14 19.59 60.90
C SER A 2 3.65 20.12 59.56
N SER A 3 4.17 21.27 59.16
CA SER A 3 3.93 21.91 57.85
C SER A 3 4.59 21.08 56.75
N ILE A 4 3.79 20.36 55.97
CA ILE A 4 4.23 19.69 54.74
C ILE A 4 4.34 20.76 53.67
N VAL A 5 5.56 21.25 53.45
CA VAL A 5 5.89 22.11 52.31
C VAL A 5 5.69 21.28 51.04
N ARG A 6 4.58 21.51 50.34
CA ARG A 6 4.37 20.98 48.99
C ARG A 6 5.38 21.66 48.07
N SER A 7 6.50 20.98 47.78
CA SER A 7 7.38 21.38 46.70
C SER A 7 6.57 21.29 45.41
N THR A 8 6.25 22.45 44.82
CA THR A 8 5.76 22.47 43.44
C THR A 8 6.78 21.73 42.58
N PRO A 9 6.35 20.76 41.75
CA PRO A 9 7.27 20.12 40.82
C PRO A 9 7.91 21.23 40.00
N ARG A 10 9.24 21.36 40.10
CA ARG A 10 10.01 22.22 39.20
C ARG A 10 9.58 21.80 37.80
N SER A 11 8.93 22.71 37.08
CA SER A 11 8.88 22.64 35.63
C SER A 11 10.29 22.30 35.22
N ILE A 12 10.48 21.17 34.54
CA ILE A 12 11.74 20.84 33.89
C ILE A 12 11.85 21.95 32.85
N ALA A 13 12.39 23.09 33.28
CA ALA A 13 12.77 24.19 32.43
C ALA A 13 13.54 23.49 31.32
N GLN A 14 13.04 23.64 30.09
CA GLN A 14 13.66 23.14 28.86
C GLN A 14 15.15 23.02 29.14
N ALA A 15 15.61 21.80 29.41
CA ALA A 15 17.02 21.59 29.64
C ALA A 15 17.73 22.21 28.43
N ASP A 16 18.87 22.88 28.63
CA ASP A 16 19.70 23.54 27.60
C ASP A 16 20.18 22.54 26.52
N VAL A 17 19.23 21.89 25.88
CA VAL A 17 19.36 20.87 24.85
C VAL A 17 19.16 21.63 23.55
N PRO A 18 20.20 21.73 22.72
CA PRO A 18 20.12 22.38 21.42
C PRO A 18 18.97 21.85 20.56
N SER A 19 18.37 22.71 19.75
CA SER A 19 17.19 22.37 18.93
C SER A 19 17.46 21.25 17.93
N ASP A 20 18.67 21.14 17.41
CA ASP A 20 19.13 20.06 16.53
C ASP A 20 19.12 18.70 17.22
N VAL A 21 19.44 18.64 18.52
CA VAL A 21 19.34 17.40 19.30
C VAL A 21 17.88 16.97 19.44
N TRP A 22 16.97 17.91 19.71
CA TRP A 22 15.54 17.62 19.74
C TRP A 22 15.01 17.15 18.39
N LEU A 23 15.43 17.78 17.29
CA LEU A 23 15.07 17.36 15.94
C LEU A 23 15.54 15.93 15.67
N GLY A 24 16.77 15.60 16.06
CA GLY A 24 17.30 14.24 15.99
C GLY A 24 16.40 13.25 16.73
N ILE A 25 16.01 13.55 17.98
CA ILE A 25 15.12 12.69 18.76
C ILE A 25 13.74 12.56 18.10
N ILE A 26 13.12 13.68 17.70
CA ILE A 26 11.76 13.72 17.14
C ILE A 26 11.64 12.87 15.88
N VAL A 27 12.63 12.90 14.99
CA VAL A 27 12.64 12.08 13.76
C VAL A 27 12.64 10.58 14.09
N HIS A 28 13.00 10.19 15.32
CA HIS A 28 12.94 8.81 15.81
C HIS A 28 11.67 8.40 16.53
N LEU A 29 10.78 9.34 16.85
CA LEU A 29 9.56 9.09 17.59
C LEU A 29 8.38 8.73 16.67
N GLU A 30 7.35 8.11 17.26
CA GLU A 30 6.08 7.92 16.58
C GLU A 30 5.26 9.23 16.57
N ALA A 31 4.38 9.41 15.58
CA ALA A 31 3.60 10.63 15.45
C ALA A 31 2.80 11.00 16.71
N LEU A 32 2.33 9.99 17.47
CA LEU A 32 1.63 10.21 18.74
C LEU A 32 2.57 10.77 19.82
N ASP A 33 3.77 10.22 19.96
CA ASP A 33 4.75 10.70 20.93
C ASP A 33 5.19 12.13 20.61
N VAL A 34 5.38 12.43 19.33
CA VAL A 34 5.69 13.79 18.84
C VAL A 34 4.56 14.76 19.23
N LEU A 35 3.30 14.35 19.13
CA LEU A 35 2.15 15.15 19.56
C LEU A 35 2.15 15.41 21.07
N LEU A 36 2.51 14.41 21.88
CA LEU A 36 2.59 14.57 23.35
C LEU A 36 3.69 15.56 23.76
N LEU A 37 4.78 15.65 22.98
CA LEU A 37 5.86 16.62 23.18
C LEU A 37 5.50 18.06 22.75
N GLN A 38 4.34 18.29 22.13
CA GLN A 38 3.92 19.62 21.65
C GLN A 38 3.86 20.68 22.75
N SER A 39 3.56 20.27 23.98
CA SER A 39 3.57 21.16 25.15
C SER A 39 4.96 21.65 25.56
N LEU A 40 6.01 20.90 25.22
CA LEU A 40 7.41 21.19 25.59
C LEU A 40 8.19 21.86 24.45
N LEU A 41 7.85 21.52 23.21
CA LEU A 41 8.60 21.88 22.01
C LEU A 41 7.70 22.58 20.98
N TYR A 42 6.86 23.51 21.43
CA TYR A 42 5.85 24.17 20.60
C TYR A 42 6.44 24.76 19.32
N ASP A 43 7.49 25.58 19.42
CA ASP A 43 8.09 26.27 18.28
C ASP A 43 8.70 25.28 17.28
N THR A 44 9.44 24.28 17.77
CA THR A 44 10.04 23.22 16.92
C THR A 44 8.97 22.39 16.20
N LEU A 45 7.86 22.11 16.88
CA LEU A 45 6.77 21.29 16.33
C LEU A 45 5.79 22.09 15.46
N HIS A 46 6.01 23.40 15.27
CA HIS A 46 5.37 24.19 14.22
C HIS A 46 6.15 24.16 12.91
N ASP A 47 7.36 23.58 12.89
CA ASP A 47 8.09 23.40 11.64
C ASP A 47 7.44 22.30 10.78
N ARG A 48 7.14 22.67 9.54
CA ARG A 48 6.60 21.78 8.52
C ARG A 48 7.56 20.64 8.19
N SER A 49 8.86 20.91 8.16
CA SER A 49 9.89 19.91 7.80
C SER A 49 9.91 18.73 8.78
N VAL A 50 9.65 19.01 10.06
CA VAL A 50 9.53 18.01 11.13
C VAL A 50 8.37 17.07 10.84
N TRP A 51 7.18 17.61 10.57
CA TRP A 51 6.01 16.78 10.31
C TRP A 51 6.06 16.04 8.98
N THR A 52 6.72 16.61 7.96
CA THR A 52 7.02 15.88 6.72
C THR A 52 7.91 14.66 7.01
N SER A 53 8.95 14.83 7.83
CA SER A 53 9.87 13.74 8.19
C SER A 53 9.16 12.64 9.01
N VAL A 54 8.32 13.05 9.97
CA VAL A 54 7.50 12.13 10.77
C VAL A 54 6.51 11.36 9.89
N LEU A 55 5.85 12.04 8.95
CA LEU A 55 4.94 11.41 7.99
C LEU A 55 5.67 10.43 7.07
N GLN A 56 6.80 10.83 6.49
CA GLN A 56 7.60 10.00 5.59
C GLN A 56 8.06 8.72 6.28
N ARG A 57 8.58 8.83 7.51
CA ARG A 57 8.97 7.68 8.33
C ARG A 57 7.79 6.76 8.63
N GLY A 58 6.65 7.34 9.04
CA GLY A 58 5.43 6.57 9.28
C GLY A 58 5.01 5.81 8.03
N CYS A 59 5.07 6.45 6.86
CA CYS A 59 4.77 5.81 5.58
C CYS A 59 5.72 4.66 5.27
N SER A 60 7.04 4.85 5.44
CA SER A 60 8.02 3.78 5.22
C SER A 60 7.82 2.60 6.18
N ARG A 61 7.49 2.87 7.46
CA ARG A 61 7.22 1.83 8.47
C ARG A 61 5.97 1.02 8.14
N ASP A 62 4.90 1.70 7.75
CA ASP A 62 3.57 1.11 7.59
C ASP A 62 3.30 0.67 6.14
N GLY A 63 4.29 0.79 5.23
CA GLY A 63 4.16 0.43 3.82
C GLY A 63 3.22 1.33 3.03
N VAL A 64 2.97 2.56 3.51
CA VAL A 64 2.14 3.56 2.86
C VAL A 64 2.93 4.25 1.75
N TYR A 65 2.32 4.44 0.58
CA TYR A 65 2.96 5.11 -0.53
C TYR A 65 3.00 6.62 -0.28
N PHE A 66 4.16 7.13 0.12
CA PHE A 66 4.36 8.54 0.53
C PHE A 66 3.90 9.56 -0.52
N PRO A 67 4.10 9.37 -1.84
CA PRO A 67 3.59 10.29 -2.87
C PRO A 67 2.05 10.39 -2.96
N SER A 68 1.32 9.55 -2.21
CA SER A 68 -0.13 9.73 -2.00
C SER A 68 -0.46 11.06 -1.31
N TYR A 69 0.51 11.64 -0.58
CA TYR A 69 0.34 12.91 0.13
C TYR A 69 0.98 14.04 -0.68
N PRO A 70 0.22 15.09 -1.06
CA PRO A 70 0.78 16.28 -1.72
C PRO A 70 1.49 17.15 -0.67
N VAL A 71 2.62 16.65 -0.13
CA VAL A 71 3.30 17.26 1.02
C VAL A 71 3.66 18.71 0.77
N ASP A 72 3.92 19.09 -0.49
CA ASP A 72 4.22 20.45 -0.94
C ASP A 72 3.04 21.45 -0.81
N GLU A 73 1.81 20.94 -0.73
CA GLU A 73 0.57 21.72 -0.58
C GLU A 73 -0.03 21.61 0.82
N MET A 74 0.50 20.74 1.67
CA MET A 74 -0.02 20.49 3.01
C MET A 74 0.54 21.49 4.02
N ASP A 75 -0.36 22.10 4.80
CA ASP A 75 0.01 22.83 6.00
C ASP A 75 0.37 21.86 7.15
N VAL A 76 0.93 22.41 8.22
CA VAL A 76 1.36 21.63 9.40
C VAL A 76 0.21 20.81 9.98
N LYS A 77 -1.01 21.36 10.01
CA LYS A 77 -2.20 20.68 10.54
C LYS A 77 -2.59 19.47 9.69
N ARG A 78 -2.50 19.57 8.37
CA ARG A 78 -2.76 18.45 7.44
C ARG A 78 -1.67 17.40 7.54
N LEU A 79 -0.39 17.79 7.67
CA LEU A 79 0.71 16.84 7.88
C LEU A 79 0.54 16.07 9.21
N GLN A 80 0.23 16.77 10.30
CA GLN A 80 -0.11 16.18 11.60
C GLN A 80 -1.26 15.18 11.47
N ARG A 81 -2.34 15.57 10.80
CA ARG A 81 -3.51 14.72 10.60
C ARG A 81 -3.17 13.45 9.82
N ALA A 82 -2.37 13.57 8.76
CA ALA A 82 -1.92 12.44 7.95
C ALA A 82 -1.02 11.50 8.76
N ALA A 83 -0.03 12.04 9.48
CA ALA A 83 0.89 11.27 10.31
C ALA A 83 0.18 10.50 11.45
N LEU A 84 -0.88 11.09 12.01
CA LEU A 84 -1.72 10.46 13.04
C LEU A 84 -2.82 9.55 12.46
N GLY A 85 -2.92 9.43 11.13
CA GLY A 85 -3.95 8.66 10.43
C GLY A 85 -4.06 7.21 10.92
N PRO A 86 -2.97 6.43 10.96
CA PRO A 86 -2.99 5.04 11.45
C PRO A 86 -3.50 4.92 12.89
N TYR A 87 -3.05 5.79 13.80
CA TYR A 87 -3.51 5.81 15.19
C TYR A 87 -5.01 6.12 15.29
N ARG A 88 -5.51 7.10 14.51
CA ARG A 88 -6.93 7.44 14.46
C ARG A 88 -7.77 6.28 13.93
N LEU A 89 -7.29 5.59 12.89
CA LEU A 89 -7.95 4.40 12.35
C LEU A 89 -7.98 3.28 13.39
N TYR A 90 -6.87 3.00 14.06
CA TYR A 90 -6.81 2.00 15.12
C TYR A 90 -7.80 2.30 16.24
N LYS A 91 -7.83 3.54 16.74
CA LYS A 91 -8.79 3.97 17.77
C LYS A 91 -10.23 3.84 17.31
N LEU A 92 -10.51 4.12 16.04
CA LEU A 92 -11.83 3.92 15.45
C LEU A 92 -12.21 2.43 15.45
N VAL A 93 -11.34 1.55 14.95
CA VAL A 93 -11.57 0.10 14.93
C VAL A 93 -11.74 -0.45 16.34
N GLU A 94 -10.90 -0.04 17.29
CA GLU A 94 -11.00 -0.41 18.71
C GLU A 94 -12.36 -0.02 19.28
N SER A 95 -12.82 1.21 19.01
CA SER A 95 -14.12 1.71 19.48
C SER A 95 -15.33 1.00 18.86
N CYS A 96 -15.17 0.44 17.66
CA CYS A 96 -16.20 -0.31 16.94
C CYS A 96 -16.15 -1.82 17.23
N SER A 97 -15.11 -2.32 17.90
CA SER A 97 -15.00 -3.73 18.23
C SER A 97 -16.09 -4.16 19.23
N ALA A 98 -16.53 -5.42 19.13
CA ALA A 98 -17.70 -5.98 19.84
C ALA A 98 -17.64 -5.93 21.38
N HIS A 99 -16.54 -5.44 21.97
CA HIS A 99 -16.41 -5.21 23.40
C HIS A 99 -17.02 -3.86 23.85
N SER A 100 -17.40 -3.00 22.92
CA SER A 100 -18.17 -1.79 23.22
C SER A 100 -19.66 -2.15 23.32
N SER A 101 -20.26 -1.98 24.50
CA SER A 101 -21.69 -2.22 24.73
C SER A 101 -22.60 -1.24 23.96
N ASN A 102 -22.03 -0.19 23.38
CA ASN A 102 -22.69 0.79 22.51
C ASN A 102 -21.65 1.40 21.55
N PRO A 103 -21.30 0.73 20.44
CA PRO A 103 -20.43 1.35 19.44
C PRO A 103 -21.16 2.58 18.90
N PRO A 104 -20.54 3.78 18.89
CA PRO A 104 -21.15 4.94 18.25
C PRO A 104 -21.42 4.57 16.78
N PRO A 105 -22.59 4.92 16.23
CA PRO A 105 -22.85 4.67 14.82
C PRO A 105 -21.75 5.36 14.03
N LEU A 106 -20.98 4.57 13.28
CA LEU A 106 -20.07 5.12 12.29
C LEU A 106 -20.93 6.04 11.42
N ALA A 107 -20.65 7.34 11.46
CA ALA A 107 -21.29 8.28 10.56
C ALA A 107 -21.19 7.67 9.16
N HIS A 108 -22.34 7.50 8.48
CA HIS A 108 -22.37 6.87 7.18
C HIS A 108 -21.25 7.49 6.35
N ALA A 109 -20.23 6.69 6.04
CA ALA A 109 -19.17 7.11 5.14
C ALA A 109 -19.91 7.63 3.92
N SER A 110 -19.76 8.93 3.64
CA SER A 110 -20.44 9.53 2.51
C SER A 110 -20.02 8.72 1.30
N SER A 111 -20.93 7.89 0.79
CA SER A 111 -20.66 7.02 -0.33
C SER A 111 -20.60 7.93 -1.52
N THR A 112 -19.41 8.46 -1.79
CA THR A 112 -19.14 9.06 -3.07
C THR A 112 -19.10 7.89 -4.05
N ARG A 113 -20.21 7.70 -4.75
CA ARG A 113 -20.22 6.87 -5.94
C ARG A 113 -19.37 7.60 -6.95
N LEU A 114 -18.18 7.09 -7.21
CA LEU A 114 -17.40 7.47 -8.38
C LEU A 114 -18.19 6.98 -9.60
N THR A 115 -19.11 7.80 -10.10
CA THR A 115 -19.71 7.64 -11.43
C THR A 115 -18.63 8.00 -12.43
N THR A 116 -17.70 7.07 -12.58
CA THR A 116 -16.70 7.15 -13.60
C THR A 116 -17.31 6.64 -14.90
N PRO A 117 -17.11 7.33 -16.04
CA PRO A 117 -17.39 6.74 -17.36
C PRO A 117 -16.36 5.64 -17.71
N ILE A 118 -15.41 5.40 -16.79
CA ILE A 118 -14.44 4.32 -16.83
C ILE A 118 -15.21 3.04 -17.01
N VAL A 119 -14.95 2.42 -18.17
CA VAL A 119 -15.13 1.00 -18.54
C VAL A 119 -16.12 0.31 -17.61
N GLN A 120 -17.31 -0.03 -18.09
CA GLN A 120 -18.21 -0.96 -17.41
C GLN A 120 -17.36 -2.08 -16.82
N LEU A 121 -17.04 -2.00 -15.52
CA LEU A 121 -16.01 -2.85 -14.95
C LEU A 121 -16.51 -4.25 -15.20
N ALA A 122 -15.79 -4.99 -16.03
CA ALA A 122 -16.17 -6.37 -16.26
C ALA A 122 -16.13 -7.04 -14.89
N GLU A 123 -17.03 -8.00 -14.64
CA GLU A 123 -17.03 -8.75 -13.37
C GLU A 123 -15.70 -9.49 -13.10
N THR A 124 -14.79 -9.47 -14.07
CA THR A 124 -13.47 -10.07 -14.09
C THR A 124 -12.33 -9.10 -13.79
N GLU A 125 -12.58 -7.86 -13.34
CA GLU A 125 -11.50 -6.91 -13.03
C GLU A 125 -10.99 -7.05 -11.59
N ALA A 126 -9.66 -7.04 -11.44
CA ALA A 126 -9.00 -6.90 -10.15
C ALA A 126 -8.79 -5.42 -9.87
N THR A 127 -9.17 -4.99 -8.68
CA THR A 127 -8.93 -3.62 -8.21
C THR A 127 -8.12 -3.63 -6.93
N PHE A 128 -7.22 -2.67 -6.80
CA PHE A 128 -6.37 -2.54 -5.62
C PHE A 128 -6.16 -1.06 -5.30
N LEU A 129 -6.62 -0.62 -4.12
CA LEU A 129 -6.36 0.72 -3.62
C LEU A 129 -4.95 0.77 -3.02
N VAL A 130 -4.08 1.59 -3.61
CA VAL A 130 -2.70 1.75 -3.13
C VAL A 130 -2.71 2.30 -1.70
N PRO A 131 -1.88 1.76 -0.78
CA PRO A 131 -1.78 2.29 0.58
C PRO A 131 -1.49 3.79 0.56
N GLY A 132 -2.35 4.57 1.23
CA GLY A 132 -2.38 6.03 1.16
C GLY A 132 -3.66 6.57 0.49
N GLY A 133 -4.35 5.73 -0.28
CA GLY A 133 -5.72 5.96 -0.74
C GLY A 133 -5.85 6.87 -1.98
N ARG A 134 -4.76 7.45 -2.47
CA ARG A 134 -4.77 8.34 -3.64
C ARG A 134 -4.85 7.58 -4.96
N TYR A 135 -4.17 6.44 -5.08
CA TYR A 135 -4.07 5.74 -6.35
C TYR A 135 -4.87 4.44 -6.36
N LEU A 136 -5.52 4.14 -7.48
CA LEU A 136 -6.25 2.90 -7.71
C LEU A 136 -5.61 2.14 -8.89
N LEU A 137 -5.21 0.90 -8.64
CA LEU A 137 -4.79 -0.03 -9.68
C LEU A 137 -5.97 -0.87 -10.12
N VAL A 138 -6.15 -0.97 -11.43
CA VAL A 138 -7.16 -1.81 -12.08
C VAL A 138 -6.47 -2.67 -13.11
N GLY A 139 -6.61 -3.99 -12.96
CA GLY A 139 -6.04 -4.98 -13.86
C GLY A 139 -7.12 -5.91 -14.38
N ASP A 140 -7.12 -6.15 -15.68
CA ASP A 140 -7.94 -7.14 -16.35
C ASP A 140 -7.05 -8.17 -17.09
N ILE A 141 -7.62 -8.95 -18.00
CA ILE A 141 -6.85 -9.95 -18.78
C ILE A 141 -6.04 -9.34 -19.94
N VAL A 142 -6.30 -8.09 -20.30
CA VAL A 142 -5.77 -7.38 -21.48
C VAL A 142 -4.85 -6.22 -21.08
N ALA A 143 -5.11 -5.56 -19.95
CA ALA A 143 -4.43 -4.36 -19.53
C ALA A 143 -4.31 -4.19 -18.02
N LEU A 144 -3.30 -3.43 -17.63
CA LEU A 144 -3.11 -2.89 -16.29
C LEU A 144 -3.16 -1.36 -16.38
N SER A 145 -3.91 -0.73 -15.49
CA SER A 145 -4.10 0.72 -15.44
C SER A 145 -3.96 1.27 -14.02
N LEU A 146 -3.40 2.46 -13.92
CA LEU A 146 -3.25 3.22 -12.68
C LEU A 146 -4.07 4.51 -12.78
N TRP A 147 -4.90 4.76 -11.79
CA TRP A 147 -5.74 5.94 -11.69
C TRP A 147 -5.36 6.78 -10.46
N ASP A 148 -5.32 8.10 -10.60
CA ASP A 148 -5.21 9.06 -9.49
C ASP A 148 -6.62 9.51 -9.10
N LEU A 149 -7.05 9.16 -7.89
CA LEU A 149 -8.33 9.54 -7.29
C LEU A 149 -8.28 10.93 -6.66
N GLY A 150 -7.10 11.56 -6.64
CA GLY A 150 -6.82 12.78 -5.93
C GLY A 150 -6.47 12.55 -4.46
N PRO A 151 -6.03 13.61 -3.76
CA PRO A 151 -5.65 13.50 -2.36
C PRO A 151 -6.85 13.20 -1.47
N PRO A 152 -6.68 12.47 -0.35
CA PRO A 152 -7.79 12.00 0.50
C PRO A 152 -8.62 13.13 1.14
N ASP A 153 -8.07 14.34 1.22
CA ASP A 153 -8.75 15.52 1.77
C ASP A 153 -9.50 16.35 0.71
N PHE A 154 -9.39 16.02 -0.58
CA PHE A 154 -10.00 16.82 -1.64
C PHE A 154 -11.49 16.49 -1.79
N SER A 155 -12.24 17.47 -2.27
CA SER A 155 -13.67 17.32 -2.55
C SER A 155 -13.88 16.18 -3.55
N ALA A 156 -14.88 15.35 -3.30
CA ALA A 156 -15.19 14.15 -4.09
C ALA A 156 -15.65 14.44 -5.54
N SER A 157 -15.53 15.69 -5.98
CA SER A 157 -15.85 16.18 -7.32
C SER A 157 -14.69 16.08 -8.31
N CYS A 158 -13.47 15.69 -7.87
CA CYS A 158 -12.39 15.43 -8.81
C CYS A 158 -12.66 14.12 -9.56
N GLU A 159 -12.72 14.20 -10.88
CA GLU A 159 -12.80 13.02 -11.73
C GLU A 159 -11.47 12.27 -11.66
N PRO A 160 -11.48 10.93 -11.49
CA PRO A 160 -10.26 10.14 -11.50
C PRO A 160 -9.46 10.32 -12.80
N LEU A 161 -8.16 10.54 -12.65
CA LEU A 161 -7.24 10.74 -13.77
C LEU A 161 -6.53 9.43 -14.12
N LEU A 162 -6.58 8.99 -15.38
CA LEU A 162 -5.75 7.87 -15.84
C LEU A 162 -4.28 8.31 -15.88
N VAL A 163 -3.46 7.76 -14.99
CA VAL A 163 -2.03 8.09 -14.87
C VAL A 163 -1.21 7.31 -15.89
N ALA A 164 -1.47 6.00 -15.99
CA ALA A 164 -0.74 5.12 -16.90
C ALA A 164 -1.58 3.89 -17.26
N ARG A 165 -1.31 3.32 -18.43
CA ARG A 165 -1.88 2.04 -18.87
C ARG A 165 -0.84 1.26 -19.65
N THR A 166 -0.77 -0.04 -19.42
CA THR A 166 0.00 -0.97 -20.26
C THR A 166 -0.89 -2.12 -20.70
N ALA A 167 -0.64 -2.61 -21.91
CA ALA A 167 -1.18 -3.90 -22.33
C ALA A 167 -0.44 -5.02 -21.60
N ILE A 168 -1.17 -6.08 -21.26
CA ILE A 168 -0.61 -7.31 -20.73
C ILE A 168 -0.35 -8.21 -21.95
N PRO A 169 0.86 -8.78 -22.10
CA PRO A 169 1.16 -9.69 -23.19
C PRO A 169 0.11 -10.79 -23.27
N SER A 170 -0.66 -10.79 -24.36
CA SER A 170 -1.71 -11.77 -24.57
C SER A 170 -1.04 -13.11 -24.86
N HIS A 171 -0.89 -13.96 -23.85
CA HIS A 171 -0.83 -15.38 -24.13
C HIS A 171 -2.21 -15.81 -24.63
N HIS A 172 -2.29 -16.86 -25.45
CA HIS A 172 -3.56 -17.44 -25.90
C HIS A 172 -4.30 -18.00 -24.67
N VAL A 173 -4.90 -17.10 -23.89
CA VAL A 173 -5.70 -17.42 -22.72
C VAL A 173 -6.99 -17.99 -23.29
N LEU A 174 -7.07 -19.31 -23.27
CA LEU A 174 -8.34 -20.03 -23.41
C LEU A 174 -9.33 -19.42 -22.41
N GLN A 175 -10.58 -19.25 -22.84
CA GLN A 175 -11.72 -18.63 -22.14
C GLN A 175 -12.01 -19.24 -20.74
N ASN A 176 -11.09 -19.08 -19.80
CA ASN A 176 -11.26 -19.48 -18.43
C ASN A 176 -11.66 -18.24 -17.63
N ASP A 177 -12.72 -18.35 -16.83
CA ASP A 177 -13.34 -17.29 -16.03
C ASP A 177 -12.49 -16.79 -14.84
N TRP A 178 -11.18 -16.69 -15.04
CA TRP A 178 -10.25 -16.40 -13.96
C TRP A 178 -10.13 -14.91 -13.74
N ARG A 179 -10.45 -14.51 -12.51
CA ARG A 179 -10.21 -13.15 -12.05
C ARG A 179 -8.70 -12.94 -11.85
N PRO A 180 -8.12 -11.88 -12.41
CA PRO A 180 -6.75 -11.51 -12.13
C PRO A 180 -6.58 -11.25 -10.64
N GLN A 181 -5.34 -11.37 -10.17
CA GLN A 181 -4.97 -11.04 -8.80
C GLN A 181 -3.89 -9.97 -8.83
N LEU A 182 -4.03 -8.99 -7.94
CA LEU A 182 -3.10 -7.87 -7.80
C LEU A 182 -2.52 -7.84 -6.40
N SER A 183 -1.23 -7.54 -6.33
CA SER A 183 -0.55 -7.17 -5.11
C SER A 183 0.32 -5.95 -5.41
N VAL A 184 0.27 -4.95 -4.53
CA VAL A 184 0.98 -3.70 -4.73
C VAL A 184 1.77 -3.37 -3.48
N ARG A 185 3.00 -2.92 -3.69
CA ARG A 185 3.89 -2.49 -2.62
C ARG A 185 4.59 -1.20 -3.00
N ALA A 186 4.63 -0.27 -2.04
CA ALA A 186 5.47 0.93 -2.14
C ALA A 186 6.94 0.58 -1.91
N ARG A 187 7.83 1.12 -2.73
CA ARG A 187 9.29 1.08 -2.55
C ARG A 187 9.81 2.41 -2.01
N ALA A 188 11.07 2.41 -1.57
CA ALA A 188 11.71 3.58 -0.97
C ALA A 188 12.04 4.70 -1.98
N ASP A 189 12.05 4.39 -3.28
CA ASP A 189 12.37 5.28 -4.40
C ASP A 189 11.11 5.88 -5.06
N ASP A 190 10.01 5.97 -4.30
CA ASP A 190 8.69 6.41 -4.79
C ASP A 190 8.15 5.58 -5.96
N THR A 191 8.64 4.35 -6.12
CA THR A 191 8.16 3.40 -7.11
C THR A 191 7.12 2.46 -6.49
N LEU A 192 6.05 2.18 -7.21
CA LEU A 192 5.12 1.10 -6.92
C LEU A 192 5.61 -0.17 -7.63
N GLN A 193 5.79 -1.24 -6.86
CA GLN A 193 5.93 -2.58 -7.38
C GLN A 193 4.55 -3.23 -7.44
N VAL A 194 4.16 -3.69 -8.63
CA VAL A 194 2.86 -4.32 -8.89
C VAL A 194 3.11 -5.74 -9.35
N ALA A 195 2.72 -6.71 -8.53
CA ALA A 195 2.62 -8.10 -8.94
C ALA A 195 1.21 -8.36 -9.47
N LEU A 196 1.14 -9.00 -10.63
CA LEU A 196 -0.09 -9.31 -11.32
C LEU A 196 -0.07 -10.77 -11.76
N ALA A 197 -1.08 -11.53 -11.35
CA ALA A 197 -1.34 -12.88 -11.84
C ALA A 197 -2.59 -12.85 -12.72
N VAL A 198 -2.47 -13.29 -13.98
CA VAL A 198 -3.58 -13.34 -14.95
C VAL A 198 -3.78 -14.77 -15.41
N GLY A 199 -5.01 -15.26 -15.20
CA GLY A 199 -5.40 -16.60 -15.61
C GLY A 199 -4.50 -17.69 -15.04
N ASN A 200 -4.35 -18.75 -15.83
CA ASN A 200 -3.56 -19.93 -15.46
C ASN A 200 -2.14 -19.89 -16.01
N VAL A 201 -1.67 -18.74 -16.49
CA VAL A 201 -0.57 -18.71 -17.46
C VAL A 201 0.49 -17.69 -17.11
N LEU A 202 0.15 -16.55 -16.51
CA LEU A 202 1.09 -15.43 -16.47
C LEU A 202 1.17 -14.80 -15.09
N LEU A 203 2.38 -14.83 -14.52
CA LEU A 203 2.77 -13.99 -13.40
C LEU A 203 3.71 -12.90 -13.91
N SER A 204 3.44 -11.64 -13.59
CA SER A 204 4.27 -10.51 -14.03
C SER A 204 4.47 -9.53 -12.90
N VAL A 205 5.65 -8.92 -12.87
CA VAL A 205 6.01 -7.86 -11.92
C VAL A 205 6.33 -6.60 -12.70
N TYR A 206 5.62 -5.52 -12.38
CA TYR A 206 5.80 -4.20 -12.97
C TYR A 206 6.31 -3.21 -11.93
N HIS A 207 7.12 -2.26 -12.38
CA HIS A 207 7.42 -1.04 -11.62
C HIS A 207 6.77 0.15 -12.30
N ILE A 208 6.27 1.09 -11.51
CA ILE A 208 5.78 2.39 -11.99
C ILE A 208 6.07 3.46 -10.94
N ASN A 209 6.54 4.63 -11.37
CA ASN A 209 6.67 5.80 -10.52
C ASN A 209 5.63 6.86 -10.96
N PRO A 210 4.46 6.94 -10.26
CA PRO A 210 3.41 7.93 -10.52
C PRO A 210 3.85 9.39 -10.52
N SER A 211 4.95 9.74 -9.85
CA SER A 211 5.43 11.12 -9.73
C SER A 211 6.30 11.55 -10.91
N GLN A 212 6.66 10.64 -11.82
CA GLN A 212 7.40 11.00 -13.02
C GLN A 212 6.55 11.86 -13.98
N PRO A 213 7.15 12.72 -14.82
CA PRO A 213 6.41 13.51 -15.81
C PRO A 213 5.66 12.67 -16.86
N SER A 214 6.07 11.41 -17.05
CA SER A 214 5.43 10.47 -17.98
C SER A 214 5.44 9.06 -17.37
N PRO A 215 4.56 8.80 -16.39
CA PRO A 215 4.51 7.53 -15.70
C PRO A 215 4.19 6.40 -16.68
N SER A 216 4.96 5.32 -16.61
CA SER A 216 4.72 4.12 -17.43
C SER A 216 5.01 2.88 -16.62
N PHE A 217 4.28 1.81 -16.91
CA PHE A 217 4.56 0.50 -16.34
C PHE A 217 5.76 -0.11 -17.05
N ARG A 218 6.81 -0.38 -16.30
CA ARG A 218 7.96 -1.14 -16.75
C ARG A 218 7.83 -2.58 -16.27
N CYS A 219 7.66 -3.52 -17.19
CA CYS A 219 7.72 -4.95 -16.85
C CYS A 219 9.16 -5.30 -16.46
N ILE A 220 9.35 -5.86 -15.26
CA ILE A 220 10.65 -6.24 -14.71
C ILE A 220 10.92 -7.72 -14.95
N ALA A 221 9.89 -8.53 -14.72
CA ALA A 221 9.97 -9.96 -14.86
C ALA A 221 8.59 -10.53 -15.22
N THR A 222 8.62 -11.59 -16.01
CA THR A 222 7.46 -12.38 -16.37
C THR A 222 7.79 -13.85 -16.19
N LEU A 223 6.86 -14.60 -15.61
CA LEU A 223 6.96 -16.04 -15.47
C LEU A 223 5.71 -16.70 -16.04
N PRO A 224 5.86 -17.46 -17.15
CA PRO A 224 4.78 -18.32 -17.62
C PRO A 224 4.67 -19.53 -16.68
N VAL A 225 3.52 -19.69 -16.04
CA VAL A 225 3.22 -20.83 -15.17
C VAL A 225 2.06 -21.58 -15.80
N ASP A 226 2.20 -22.86 -16.14
CA ASP A 226 1.08 -23.61 -16.71
C ASP A 226 0.36 -24.45 -15.63
N PHE A 227 -0.84 -24.02 -15.26
CA PHE A 227 -1.72 -24.76 -14.33
C PHE A 227 -2.75 -25.67 -15.04
N THR A 228 -2.75 -25.72 -16.38
CA THR A 228 -3.81 -26.39 -17.17
C THR A 228 -3.65 -27.90 -17.28
N SER A 229 -2.48 -28.43 -16.91
CA SER A 229 -2.16 -29.87 -16.96
C SER A 229 -3.09 -30.76 -16.11
N HIS A 230 -3.90 -30.17 -15.22
CA HIS A 230 -4.80 -30.90 -14.32
C HIS A 230 -6.24 -30.35 -14.37
N PRO A 231 -7.01 -30.66 -15.43
CA PRO A 231 -8.41 -30.27 -15.52
C PRO A 231 -9.22 -30.91 -14.38
N GLY A 232 -9.90 -30.07 -13.58
CA GLY A 232 -10.82 -30.50 -12.52
C GLY A 232 -10.43 -30.08 -11.10
N LEU A 233 -9.25 -29.51 -10.90
CA LEU A 233 -8.93 -28.82 -9.66
C LEU A 233 -9.48 -27.39 -9.73
N ASP A 234 -10.17 -26.98 -8.67
CA ASP A 234 -10.52 -25.58 -8.41
C ASP A 234 -9.22 -24.82 -8.15
N SER A 235 -8.48 -24.56 -9.22
CA SER A 235 -7.12 -24.03 -9.16
C SER A 235 -7.12 -22.54 -8.88
N ALA A 236 -8.31 -21.90 -8.78
CA ALA A 236 -8.49 -20.47 -8.64
C ALA A 236 -7.47 -19.88 -7.66
N SER A 237 -6.64 -18.97 -8.16
CA SER A 237 -5.72 -18.22 -7.31
C SER A 237 -6.55 -17.49 -6.25
N ARG A 238 -6.17 -17.69 -4.99
CA ARG A 238 -6.91 -17.13 -3.85
C ARG A 238 -6.31 -15.84 -3.34
N ALA A 239 -4.99 -15.73 -3.43
CA ALA A 239 -4.28 -14.56 -2.96
C ALA A 239 -2.95 -14.40 -3.69
N LEU A 240 -2.60 -13.15 -3.94
CA LEU A 240 -1.29 -12.74 -4.40
C LEU A 240 -0.69 -11.81 -3.35
N SER A 241 0.56 -12.05 -2.97
CA SER A 241 1.32 -11.19 -2.08
C SER A 241 2.71 -10.98 -2.65
N SER A 242 3.29 -9.82 -2.42
CA SER A 242 4.64 -9.49 -2.86
C SER A 242 5.45 -8.95 -1.69
N SER A 243 6.70 -9.39 -1.59
CA SER A 243 7.69 -8.87 -0.65
C SER A 243 9.05 -8.77 -1.30
N ASP A 244 9.55 -7.54 -1.43
CA ASP A 244 10.87 -7.21 -1.95
C ASP A 244 11.08 -7.76 -3.36
N ASP A 245 11.82 -8.86 -3.48
CA ASP A 245 12.13 -9.52 -4.74
C ASP A 245 11.35 -10.85 -4.91
N VAL A 246 10.37 -11.09 -4.03
CA VAL A 246 9.61 -12.35 -3.94
C VAL A 246 8.12 -12.10 -4.14
N VAL A 247 7.50 -12.92 -4.97
CA VAL A 247 6.05 -13.01 -5.13
C VAL A 247 5.57 -14.34 -4.58
N LEU A 248 4.55 -14.30 -3.73
CA LEU A 248 3.86 -15.46 -3.19
C LEU A 248 2.45 -15.52 -3.78
N LEU A 249 2.15 -16.65 -4.40
CA LEU A 249 0.86 -16.95 -4.99
C LEU A 249 0.25 -18.11 -4.21
N ALA A 250 -0.86 -17.85 -3.51
CA ALA A 250 -1.63 -18.88 -2.86
C ALA A 250 -2.65 -19.44 -3.85
N LEU A 251 -2.48 -20.70 -4.21
CA LEU A 251 -3.40 -21.40 -5.09
C LEU A 251 -4.54 -22.02 -4.26
N GLY A 252 -5.58 -22.53 -4.92
CA GLY A 252 -6.67 -23.25 -4.26
C GLY A 252 -6.17 -24.36 -3.31
N ALA A 253 -7.05 -24.81 -2.40
CA ALA A 253 -6.69 -25.71 -1.28
C ALA A 253 -5.95 -27.01 -1.69
N ALA A 254 -6.10 -27.42 -2.93
CA ALA A 254 -5.49 -28.61 -3.50
C ALA A 254 -4.16 -28.35 -4.24
N CYS A 255 -3.87 -27.10 -4.64
CA CYS A 255 -2.70 -26.72 -5.43
C CYS A 255 -1.55 -26.14 -4.59
N GLY A 256 -1.80 -25.78 -3.32
CA GLY A 256 -0.75 -25.32 -2.40
C GLY A 256 -0.35 -23.86 -2.61
N SER A 257 0.92 -23.56 -2.41
CA SER A 257 1.48 -22.22 -2.59
C SER A 257 2.63 -22.25 -3.58
N PHE A 258 2.81 -21.16 -4.30
CA PHE A 258 3.90 -20.93 -5.22
C PHE A 258 4.67 -19.70 -4.76
N VAL A 259 6.00 -19.79 -4.76
CA VAL A 259 6.89 -18.68 -4.45
C VAL A 259 7.84 -18.46 -5.61
N TRP A 260 8.02 -17.21 -6.01
CA TRP A 260 8.91 -16.82 -7.09
C TRP A 260 9.79 -15.67 -6.65
N ASN A 261 11.11 -15.89 -6.66
CA ASN A 261 12.08 -14.81 -6.57
C ASN A 261 12.39 -14.33 -7.99
N PHE A 262 11.78 -13.21 -8.38
CA PHE A 262 11.87 -12.72 -9.75
C PHE A 262 13.21 -12.04 -10.07
N ARG A 263 14.02 -11.75 -9.05
CA ARG A 263 15.37 -11.19 -9.22
C ARG A 263 16.41 -12.27 -9.48
N GLU A 264 16.38 -13.32 -8.68
CA GLU A 264 17.31 -14.44 -8.77
C GLU A 264 16.84 -15.53 -9.77
N GLY A 265 15.61 -15.40 -10.28
CA GLY A 265 15.05 -16.29 -11.29
C GLY A 265 14.65 -17.69 -10.78
N TRP A 266 14.72 -17.95 -9.46
CA TRP A 266 14.28 -19.22 -8.89
C TRP A 266 12.83 -19.16 -8.40
N TYR A 267 12.18 -20.32 -8.38
CA TYR A 267 10.84 -20.48 -7.85
C TYR A 267 10.74 -21.80 -7.07
N GLY A 268 9.72 -21.91 -6.23
CA GLY A 268 9.45 -23.08 -5.43
C GLY A 268 7.96 -23.32 -5.23
N PHE A 269 7.59 -24.58 -5.05
CA PHE A 269 6.25 -24.97 -4.66
C PHE A 269 6.24 -25.36 -3.19
N GLY A 270 5.14 -25.04 -2.51
CA GLY A 270 4.90 -25.49 -1.15
C GLY A 270 4.84 -27.02 -1.05
N PRO A 271 4.86 -27.59 0.17
CA PRO A 271 5.03 -29.02 0.44
C PRO A 271 3.94 -29.93 -0.16
N ARG A 272 2.86 -29.37 -0.73
CA ARG A 272 1.83 -30.12 -1.44
C ARG A 272 2.17 -30.15 -2.95
N ARG A 273 2.98 -31.16 -3.32
CA ARG A 273 3.26 -31.67 -4.69
C ARG A 273 4.04 -30.75 -5.64
N SER A 274 5.31 -31.08 -5.88
CA SER A 274 6.17 -30.51 -6.92
C SER A 274 5.97 -31.13 -8.31
N GLU A 275 5.29 -32.28 -8.42
CA GLU A 275 5.18 -33.06 -9.67
C GLU A 275 4.14 -32.54 -10.67
N LEU A 276 3.29 -31.59 -10.29
CA LEU A 276 2.10 -31.21 -11.06
C LEU A 276 2.27 -29.98 -11.97
N PHE A 277 3.39 -29.28 -11.88
CA PHE A 277 3.55 -27.97 -12.49
C PHE A 277 4.70 -27.94 -13.49
N TRP A 278 4.41 -27.42 -14.67
CA TRP A 278 5.44 -27.05 -15.63
C TRP A 278 5.63 -25.53 -15.59
N VAL A 279 6.88 -25.12 -15.43
CA VAL A 279 7.28 -23.71 -15.48
C VAL A 279 8.24 -23.58 -16.64
N GLY A 280 7.96 -22.65 -17.54
CA GLY A 280 8.87 -22.39 -18.66
C GLY A 280 10.18 -21.83 -18.14
N ASN A 281 11.31 -22.34 -18.60
CA ASN A 281 12.65 -21.85 -18.22
C ASN A 281 12.96 -20.41 -18.72
N ASN A 282 12.02 -19.77 -19.40
CA ASN A 282 12.20 -18.44 -19.96
C ASN A 282 11.79 -17.38 -18.94
N VAL A 283 12.64 -17.13 -17.94
CA VAL A 283 12.56 -15.90 -17.16
C VAL A 283 13.13 -14.79 -18.04
N SER A 284 12.26 -13.96 -18.60
CA SER A 284 12.69 -12.79 -19.37
C SER A 284 12.96 -11.62 -18.43
N HIS A 285 14.22 -11.22 -18.32
CA HIS A 285 14.60 -9.95 -17.70
C HIS A 285 14.59 -8.85 -18.76
N HIS A 286 13.81 -7.79 -18.52
CA HIS A 286 13.80 -6.60 -19.35
C HIS A 286 14.71 -5.55 -18.68
N GLU A 287 15.99 -5.55 -19.06
CA GLU A 287 16.97 -4.51 -18.70
C GLU A 287 16.67 -3.15 -19.33
#